data_AF-A0A1B8U2X3-F1
#
_entry.id   AF-A0A1B8U2X3-F1
#
_cell.length_a   1.000
_cell.length_b   1.000
_cell.length_c   1.000
_cell.angle_alpha   90.00
_cell.angle_beta   90.00
_cell.angle_gamma   90.00
#
_symmetry.space_group_name_H-M   'P 1'
#
loop_
_entity.id
_entity.type
_entity.pdbx_description
1 polymer ?
#
loop_
_entity_poly.entity_id
_entity_poly.type
_entity_poly.pdbx_seq_one_letter_code
_entity_poly.pdbx_strand_id
1 'polypeptide(L)'
;MKNAFVIILTFIGFFAFGQEKKLDRIDNEVKSIESDSTLVEKKFDWVELTGITTDGGGILKVWRNEKQICKIVEKIGLSYGRITTVIYLNNGIPIKIIETEENFGHENGELNYEKLNEVFRATIYVFDWENDESKIERTGKRVLSEGSCSTFNYEPTIERAKKARTE
;
A
#
# COMPACT_ATOMS: atom_id res chain seq x y z
N MET A 1 -13.56 3.09 45.66
CA MET A 1 -12.41 2.75 44.78
C MET A 1 -12.63 1.51 43.91
N LYS A 2 -13.35 0.46 44.34
CA LYS A 2 -13.67 -0.69 43.47
C LYS A 2 -14.52 -0.34 42.24
N ASN A 3 -15.48 0.59 42.36
CA ASN A 3 -16.39 0.93 41.26
C ASN A 3 -15.72 1.77 40.15
N ALA A 4 -14.65 2.50 40.46
CA ALA A 4 -13.90 3.26 39.44
C ALA A 4 -13.07 2.35 38.53
N PHE A 5 -12.56 1.24 39.07
CA PHE A 5 -11.79 0.25 38.31
C PHE A 5 -12.63 -0.47 37.26
N VAL A 6 -13.89 -0.79 37.60
CA VAL A 6 -14.83 -1.45 36.68
C VAL A 6 -15.21 -0.54 35.51
N ILE A 7 -15.41 0.76 35.75
CA ILE A 7 -15.75 1.73 34.69
C ILE A 7 -14.59 1.90 33.71
N ILE A 8 -13.34 1.97 34.20
CA ILE A 8 -12.16 2.11 33.32
C ILE A 8 -11.99 0.87 32.42
N LEU A 9 -12.24 -0.34 32.94
CA LEU A 9 -12.17 -1.58 32.16
C LEU A 9 -13.23 -1.68 31.06
N THR A 10 -14.47 -1.25 31.30
CA THR A 10 -15.50 -1.25 30.26
C THR A 10 -15.19 -0.26 29.14
N PHE A 11 -14.66 0.93 29.45
CA PHE A 11 -14.30 1.91 28.42
C PHE A 11 -13.19 1.43 27.50
N ILE A 12 -12.15 0.76 28.02
CA ILE A 12 -11.06 0.20 27.21
C ILE A 12 -11.59 -0.85 26.21
N GLY A 13 -12.57 -1.66 26.61
CA GLY A 13 -13.18 -2.67 25.73
C GLY A 13 -13.87 -2.07 24.50
N PHE A 14 -14.60 -0.95 24.66
CA PHE A 14 -15.32 -0.31 23.53
C PHE A 14 -14.38 0.27 22.48
N PHE A 15 -13.23 0.84 22.88
CA PHE A 15 -12.26 1.40 21.94
C PHE A 15 -11.56 0.33 21.10
N ALA A 16 -11.18 -0.80 21.72
CA ALA A 16 -10.57 -1.92 20.99
C ALA A 16 -11.54 -2.53 19.97
N PHE A 17 -12.81 -2.72 20.36
CA PHE A 17 -13.84 -3.30 19.49
C PHE A 17 -14.18 -2.40 18.29
N GLY A 18 -14.12 -1.08 18.46
CA GLY A 18 -14.34 -0.12 17.38
C GLY A 18 -13.26 -0.15 16.31
N GLN A 19 -11.99 -0.33 16.70
CA GLN A 19 -10.88 -0.45 15.75
C GLN A 19 -10.92 -1.79 14.99
N GLU A 20 -11.20 -2.90 15.68
CA GLU A 20 -11.31 -4.23 15.07
C GLU A 20 -12.37 -4.25 13.97
N LYS A 21 -13.55 -3.68 14.23
CA LYS A 21 -14.61 -3.55 13.22
C LYS A 21 -14.21 -2.71 12.00
N LYS A 22 -13.38 -1.66 12.17
CA LYS A 22 -12.86 -0.87 11.04
C LYS A 22 -11.94 -1.71 10.16
N LEU A 23 -11.09 -2.55 10.75
CA LEU A 23 -10.16 -3.43 10.02
C LEU A 23 -10.91 -4.49 9.19
N ASP A 24 -11.85 -5.20 9.81
CA ASP A 24 -12.66 -6.22 9.11
C ASP A 24 -13.40 -5.64 7.91
N ARG A 25 -13.94 -4.42 8.06
CA ARG A 25 -14.60 -3.72 6.95
C ARG A 25 -13.61 -3.46 5.82
N ILE A 26 -12.42 -2.93 6.11
CA ILE A 26 -11.39 -2.66 5.09
C ILE A 26 -10.99 -3.96 4.39
N ASP A 27 -10.76 -5.04 5.13
CA ASP A 27 -10.35 -6.32 4.55
C ASP A 27 -11.43 -6.94 3.66
N ASN A 28 -12.70 -6.79 4.02
CA ASN A 28 -13.81 -7.23 3.18
C ASN A 28 -13.92 -6.42 1.88
N GLU A 29 -13.74 -5.10 1.95
CA GLU A 29 -13.70 -4.25 0.75
C GLU A 29 -12.51 -4.61 -0.16
N VAL A 30 -11.33 -4.83 0.42
CA VAL A 30 -10.14 -5.25 -0.33
C VAL A 30 -10.36 -6.61 -1.00
N LYS A 31 -10.95 -7.58 -0.30
CA LYS A 31 -11.31 -8.89 -0.89
C LYS A 31 -12.31 -8.74 -2.03
N SER A 32 -13.31 -7.87 -1.88
CA SER A 32 -14.27 -7.55 -2.94
C SER A 32 -13.55 -7.00 -4.18
N ILE A 33 -12.67 -6.03 -4.03
CA ILE A 33 -11.86 -5.46 -5.12
C ILE A 33 -10.98 -6.52 -5.80
N GLU A 34 -10.31 -7.39 -5.03
CA GLU A 34 -9.44 -8.44 -5.58
C GLU A 34 -10.20 -9.53 -6.33
N SER A 35 -11.46 -9.77 -5.96
CA SER A 35 -12.32 -10.78 -6.59
C SER A 35 -13.18 -10.23 -7.73
N ASP A 36 -13.22 -8.91 -7.91
CA ASP A 36 -14.02 -8.25 -8.94
C ASP A 36 -13.37 -8.36 -10.32
N SER A 37 -13.78 -9.40 -11.06
CA SER A 37 -13.35 -9.64 -12.44
C SER A 37 -13.84 -8.59 -13.45
N THR A 38 -14.72 -7.66 -13.06
CA THR A 38 -15.23 -6.61 -13.96
C THR A 38 -14.29 -5.40 -14.05
N LEU A 39 -13.29 -5.33 -13.17
CA LEU A 39 -12.31 -4.25 -13.17
C LEU A 39 -11.39 -4.35 -14.40
N VAL A 40 -11.26 -3.23 -15.11
CA VAL A 40 -10.35 -3.11 -16.26
C VAL A 40 -8.96 -2.75 -15.76
N GLU A 41 -7.98 -3.62 -16.05
CA GLU A 41 -6.56 -3.33 -15.84
C GLU A 41 -6.02 -2.47 -16.99
N LYS A 42 -5.34 -1.38 -16.66
CA LYS A 42 -4.41 -0.69 -17.56
C LYS A 42 -3.00 -0.74 -16.98
N LYS A 43 -2.01 -0.93 -17.85
CA LYS A 43 -0.58 -0.94 -17.52
C LYS A 43 0.11 0.19 -18.27
N PHE A 44 1.00 0.89 -17.58
CA PHE A 44 1.78 2.00 -18.10
C PHE A 44 3.25 1.82 -17.77
N ASP A 45 4.12 2.29 -18.66
CA ASP A 45 5.54 2.44 -18.35
C ASP A 45 5.73 3.63 -17.40
N TRP A 46 6.38 3.39 -16.28
CA TRP A 46 6.53 4.42 -15.26
C TRP A 46 7.55 5.49 -15.66
N VAL A 47 8.59 5.12 -16.40
CA VAL A 47 9.62 6.04 -16.88
C VAL A 47 9.01 6.98 -17.92
N GLU A 48 8.17 6.48 -18.82
CA GLU A 48 7.43 7.31 -19.78
C GLU A 48 6.47 8.28 -19.07
N LEU A 49 5.74 7.81 -18.05
CA LEU A 49 4.78 8.64 -17.30
C LEU A 49 5.45 9.74 -16.47
N THR A 50 6.68 9.53 -16.00
CA THR A 50 7.34 10.43 -15.04
C THR A 50 8.51 11.20 -15.61
N GLY A 51 9.11 10.72 -16.70
CA GLY A 51 10.38 11.21 -17.23
C GLY A 51 11.60 10.87 -16.36
N ILE A 52 11.42 10.06 -15.30
CA ILE A 52 12.47 9.71 -14.36
C ILE A 52 12.99 8.32 -14.71
N THR A 53 14.28 8.21 -15.00
CA THR A 53 14.94 6.92 -15.21
C THR A 53 15.24 6.26 -13.86
N THR A 54 14.97 4.96 -13.75
CA THR A 54 15.33 4.14 -12.59
C THR A 54 16.17 2.96 -13.06
N ASP A 55 17.05 2.45 -12.19
CA ASP A 55 18.01 1.40 -12.55
C ASP A 55 17.35 0.12 -13.09
N GLY A 56 16.18 -0.25 -12.54
CA GLY A 56 15.43 -1.44 -12.94
C GLY A 56 14.12 -1.12 -13.69
N GLY A 57 13.94 0.12 -14.14
CA GLY A 57 12.69 0.59 -14.74
C GLY A 57 11.53 0.66 -13.74
N GLY A 58 10.31 0.87 -14.25
CA GLY A 58 9.13 0.90 -13.40
C GLY A 58 7.84 0.66 -14.17
N ILE A 59 6.82 0.21 -13.46
CA ILE A 59 5.50 -0.08 -14.03
C ILE A 59 4.45 0.50 -13.08
N LEU A 60 3.45 1.17 -13.66
CA LEU A 60 2.21 1.52 -12.98
C LEU A 60 1.06 0.68 -13.56
N LYS A 61 0.34 -0.02 -12.70
CA LYS A 61 -0.91 -0.72 -13.06
C LYS A 61 -2.08 -0.14 -12.30
N VAL A 62 -3.20 0.00 -12.98
CA VAL A 62 -4.43 0.58 -12.43
C VAL A 62 -5.60 -0.32 -12.79
N TRP A 63 -6.38 -0.72 -11.77
CA TRP A 63 -7.65 -1.40 -11.94
C TRP A 63 -8.79 -0.43 -11.64
N ARG A 64 -9.74 -0.34 -12.55
CA ARG A 64 -10.86 0.59 -12.46
C ARG A 64 -12.16 -0.02 -12.92
N ASN A 65 -13.26 0.50 -12.40
CA ASN A 65 -14.58 0.37 -13.01
C ASN A 65 -14.92 1.67 -13.75
N GLU A 66 -16.15 1.77 -14.27
CA GLU A 66 -16.63 2.97 -14.98
C GLU A 66 -16.60 4.25 -14.12
N LYS A 67 -16.70 4.11 -12.80
CA LYS A 67 -16.83 5.24 -11.88
C LYS A 67 -15.49 5.71 -11.34
N GLN A 68 -14.58 4.78 -11.05
CA GLN A 68 -13.41 5.06 -10.22
C GLN A 68 -12.27 4.06 -10.37
N ILE A 69 -11.10 4.47 -9.90
CA ILE A 69 -9.95 3.59 -9.65
C ILE A 69 -10.20 2.86 -8.33
N CYS A 70 -10.01 1.54 -8.34
CA CYS A 70 -10.22 0.69 -7.16
C CYS A 70 -8.89 0.13 -6.62
N LYS A 71 -7.88 -0.05 -7.49
CA LYS A 71 -6.56 -0.55 -7.09
C LYS A 71 -5.48 0.05 -7.97
N ILE A 72 -4.36 0.39 -7.34
CA ILE A 72 -3.13 0.86 -7.99
C ILE A 72 -1.99 -0.07 -7.55
N VAL A 73 -1.15 -0.48 -8.48
CA VAL A 73 0.09 -1.19 -8.19
C VAL A 73 1.22 -0.45 -8.89
N GLU A 74 2.13 0.13 -8.12
CA GLU A 74 3.35 0.74 -8.60
C GLU A 74 4.53 -0.17 -8.25
N LYS A 75 5.38 -0.45 -9.25
CA LYS A 75 6.61 -1.22 -9.07
C LYS A 75 7.77 -0.41 -9.59
N ILE A 76 8.78 -0.19 -8.75
CA ILE A 76 9.98 0.56 -9.10
C ILE A 76 11.18 -0.37 -8.89
N GLY A 77 11.87 -0.72 -9.97
CA GLY A 77 13.09 -1.51 -9.93
C GLY A 77 14.29 -0.62 -9.56
N LEU A 78 15.14 -1.14 -8.68
CA LEU A 78 16.36 -0.51 -8.17
C LEU A 78 17.56 -1.43 -8.43
N SER A 79 18.78 -0.89 -8.35
CA SER A 79 20.02 -1.67 -8.56
C SER A 79 20.09 -2.97 -7.75
N TYR A 80 19.56 -2.98 -6.52
CA TYR A 80 19.66 -4.10 -5.58
C TYR A 80 18.32 -4.78 -5.27
N GLY A 81 17.25 -4.40 -5.97
CA GLY A 81 15.93 -4.93 -5.65
C GLY A 81 14.77 -4.18 -6.29
N ARG A 82 13.64 -4.13 -5.58
CA ARG A 82 12.41 -3.50 -6.04
C ARG A 82 11.59 -2.99 -4.86
N ILE A 83 10.95 -1.85 -5.07
CA ILE A 83 9.86 -1.37 -4.22
C ILE A 83 8.54 -1.63 -4.94
N THR A 84 7.58 -2.21 -4.24
CA THR A 84 6.21 -2.36 -4.72
C THR A 84 5.25 -1.65 -3.77
N THR A 85 4.40 -0.79 -4.31
CA THR A 85 3.32 -0.11 -3.57
C THR A 85 1.99 -0.53 -4.17
N VAL A 86 1.11 -1.09 -3.34
CA VAL A 86 -0.27 -1.44 -3.68
C VAL A 86 -1.20 -0.55 -2.89
N ILE A 87 -2.10 0.17 -3.57
CA ILE A 87 -3.08 1.06 -2.95
C ILE A 87 -4.47 0.58 -3.36
N TYR A 88 -5.30 0.27 -2.38
CA TYR A 88 -6.73 -0.01 -2.56
C TYR A 88 -7.54 1.21 -2.23
N LEU A 89 -8.51 1.54 -3.08
CA LEU A 89 -9.33 2.74 -2.96
C LEU A 89 -10.81 2.38 -2.95
N ASN A 90 -11.56 3.10 -2.12
CA ASN A 90 -13.01 3.11 -2.13
C ASN A 90 -13.50 4.55 -2.32
N ASN A 91 -14.29 4.78 -3.36
CA ASN A 91 -14.75 6.11 -3.79
C ASN A 91 -13.60 7.10 -4.00
N GLY A 92 -12.50 6.61 -4.57
CA GLY A 92 -11.29 7.40 -4.83
C GLY A 92 -10.43 7.72 -3.60
N ILE A 93 -10.81 7.23 -2.41
CA ILE A 93 -10.07 7.45 -1.15
C ILE A 93 -9.33 6.15 -0.79
N PRO A 94 -8.03 6.20 -0.45
CA PRO A 94 -7.30 5.03 0.00
C PRO A 94 -7.90 4.41 1.26
N ILE A 95 -8.05 3.08 1.26
CA ILE A 95 -8.53 2.30 2.41
C ILE A 95 -7.48 1.34 2.94
N LYS A 96 -6.58 0.87 2.08
CA LYS A 96 -5.47 0.00 2.45
C LYS A 96 -4.28 0.26 1.54
N ILE A 97 -3.09 0.35 2.12
CA ILE A 97 -1.83 0.47 1.38
C ILE A 97 -0.90 -0.64 1.84
N ILE A 98 -0.26 -1.30 0.89
CA ILE A 98 0.78 -2.29 1.15
C ILE A 98 2.01 -1.86 0.41
N GLU A 99 3.08 -1.62 1.14
CA GLU A 99 4.38 -1.33 0.57
C GLU A 99 5.36 -2.45 0.93
N THR A 100 6.09 -2.96 -0.04
CA THR A 100 7.11 -3.98 0.16
C THR A 100 8.41 -3.57 -0.48
N GLU A 101 9.52 -3.81 0.23
CA GLU A 101 10.87 -3.76 -0.33
C GLU A 101 11.38 -5.19 -0.46
N GLU A 102 11.80 -5.54 -1.67
CA GLU A 102 12.37 -6.83 -2.00
C GLU A 102 13.81 -6.63 -2.47
N ASN A 103 14.77 -7.36 -1.91
CA ASN A 103 16.17 -7.29 -2.31
C ASN A 103 16.60 -8.55 -3.04
N PHE A 104 17.49 -8.40 -4.02
CA PHE A 104 18.07 -9.55 -4.71
C PHE A 104 18.85 -10.44 -3.73
N GLY A 105 18.72 -11.75 -3.93
CA GLY A 105 19.47 -12.76 -3.19
C GLY A 105 20.96 -12.68 -3.50
N HIS A 106 21.73 -13.45 -2.74
CA HIS A 106 23.14 -13.67 -3.06
C HIS A 106 23.38 -15.16 -3.28
N GLU A 107 24.20 -15.48 -4.27
CA GLU A 107 24.66 -16.83 -4.55
C GLU A 107 26.15 -16.78 -4.91
N ASN A 108 26.96 -17.58 -4.23
CA ASN A 108 28.42 -17.60 -4.39
C ASN A 108 29.12 -16.23 -4.22
N GLY A 109 28.52 -15.31 -3.45
CA GLY A 109 29.05 -13.97 -3.21
C GLY A 109 28.62 -12.92 -4.23
N GLU A 110 27.86 -13.30 -5.27
CA GLU A 110 27.32 -12.39 -6.28
C GLU A 110 25.80 -12.21 -6.10
N LEU A 111 25.26 -11.12 -6.66
CA LEU A 111 23.81 -10.90 -6.68
C LEU A 111 23.13 -11.91 -7.59
N ASN A 112 22.13 -12.60 -7.04
CA ASN A 112 21.23 -13.45 -7.80
C ASN A 112 19.93 -12.67 -8.10
N TYR A 113 19.81 -12.19 -9.34
CA TYR A 113 18.66 -11.41 -9.83
C TYR A 113 17.37 -12.24 -10.00
N GLU A 114 17.46 -13.56 -10.00
CA GLU A 114 16.29 -14.45 -10.09
C GLU A 114 15.60 -14.62 -8.74
N LYS A 115 16.28 -14.29 -7.64
CA LYS A 115 15.77 -14.42 -6.28
C LYS A 115 15.50 -13.06 -5.68
N LEU A 116 14.24 -12.75 -5.41
CA LEU A 116 13.82 -11.57 -4.65
C LEU A 116 13.36 -12.00 -3.25
N ASN A 117 13.91 -11.38 -2.22
CA ASN A 117 13.56 -11.63 -0.83
C ASN A 117 12.92 -10.37 -0.26
N GLU A 118 11.69 -10.47 0.25
CA GLU A 118 11.07 -9.38 0.99
C GLU A 118 11.84 -9.10 2.28
N VAL A 119 12.40 -7.89 2.38
CA VAL A 119 13.15 -7.43 3.56
C VAL A 119 12.35 -6.48 4.42
N PHE A 120 11.30 -5.90 3.85
CA PHE A 120 10.40 -4.98 4.53
C PHE A 120 9.00 -5.06 3.96
N ARG A 121 8.01 -4.92 4.86
CA ARG A 121 6.61 -4.69 4.51
C ARG A 121 5.98 -3.70 5.48
N ALA A 122 5.22 -2.76 4.94
CA ALA A 122 4.27 -1.95 5.68
C ALA A 122 2.86 -2.25 5.16
N THR A 123 1.96 -2.65 6.05
CA THR A 123 0.52 -2.73 5.79
C THR A 123 -0.15 -1.60 6.54
N ILE A 124 -0.79 -0.69 5.82
CA ILE A 124 -1.41 0.52 6.34
C ILE A 124 -2.92 0.39 6.12
N TYR A 125 -3.68 0.34 7.20
CA TYR A 125 -5.13 0.42 7.18
C TYR A 125 -5.53 1.87 7.41
N VAL A 126 -6.11 2.50 6.40
CA VAL A 126 -6.47 3.91 6.43
C VAL A 126 -7.86 4.07 7.01
N PHE A 127 -7.96 4.78 8.13
CA PHE A 127 -9.24 5.06 8.80
C PHE A 127 -9.79 6.43 8.39
N ASP A 128 -8.91 7.41 8.25
CA ASP A 128 -9.20 8.74 7.74
C ASP A 128 -7.98 9.26 6.96
N TRP A 129 -8.13 9.39 5.64
CA TRP A 129 -7.05 9.81 4.75
C TRP A 129 -6.67 11.28 4.96
N GLU A 130 -7.66 12.16 5.13
CA GLU A 130 -7.43 13.61 5.23
C GLU A 130 -6.77 14.00 6.55
N ASN A 131 -6.98 13.19 7.59
CA ASN A 131 -6.41 13.41 8.93
C ASN A 131 -5.20 12.51 9.25
N ASP A 132 -4.65 11.78 8.26
CA ASP A 132 -3.54 10.82 8.44
C ASP A 132 -3.83 9.75 9.53
N GLU A 133 -5.11 9.45 9.80
CA GLU A 133 -5.52 8.44 10.79
C GLU A 133 -5.39 7.04 10.18
N SER A 134 -4.44 6.25 10.68
CA SER A 134 -4.21 4.90 10.20
C SER A 134 -3.69 3.95 11.28
N LYS A 135 -3.89 2.65 11.04
CA LYS A 135 -3.13 1.59 11.73
C LYS A 135 -2.03 1.11 10.79
N ILE A 136 -0.79 1.15 11.26
CA ILE A 136 0.38 0.72 10.48
C ILE A 136 0.98 -0.52 11.14
N GLU A 137 1.07 -1.60 10.37
CA GLU A 137 1.75 -2.84 10.74
C GLU A 137 3.02 -2.96 9.90
N ARG A 138 4.18 -3.11 10.55
CA ARG A 138 5.48 -3.19 9.87
C ARG A 138 6.19 -4.49 10.21
N THR A 139 6.79 -5.11 9.22
CA THR A 139 7.69 -6.25 9.38
C THR A 139 8.99 -5.99 8.63
N GLY A 140 10.11 -6.43 9.21
CA GLY A 140 11.43 -6.22 8.62
C GLY A 140 11.94 -4.78 8.72
N LYS A 141 12.95 -4.45 7.92
CA LYS A 141 13.60 -3.13 7.92
C LYS A 141 13.98 -2.76 6.49
N ARG A 142 13.67 -1.52 6.10
CA ARG A 142 14.10 -0.96 4.82
C ARG A 142 15.62 -0.90 4.74
N VAL A 143 16.15 -1.17 3.56
CA VAL A 143 17.59 -1.12 3.24
C VAL A 143 17.84 -0.13 2.10
N LEU A 144 16.97 -0.13 1.10
CA LEU A 144 17.09 0.65 -0.14
C LEU A 144 16.20 1.90 -0.17
N SER A 145 15.29 2.04 0.80
CA SER A 145 14.32 3.12 0.85
C SER A 145 14.22 3.79 2.22
N GLU A 146 13.84 5.05 2.22
CA GLU A 146 13.48 5.81 3.42
C GLU A 146 12.02 6.23 3.31
N GLY A 147 11.29 6.24 4.42
CA GLY A 147 9.89 6.68 4.40
C GLY A 147 9.18 6.50 5.73
N SER A 148 8.41 7.52 6.12
CA SER A 148 7.60 7.54 7.35
C SER A 148 6.34 6.67 7.26
N CYS A 149 5.94 6.27 6.04
CA CYS A 149 4.65 5.64 5.75
C CYS A 149 3.43 6.56 6.05
N SER A 150 3.62 7.88 6.11
CA SER A 150 2.50 8.84 6.14
C SER A 150 1.75 8.86 4.80
N THR A 151 0.49 9.27 4.83
CA THR A 151 -0.39 9.45 3.66
C THR A 151 0.27 10.27 2.53
N PHE A 152 0.96 11.37 2.88
CA PHE A 152 1.72 12.21 1.92
C PHE A 152 2.71 11.44 1.02
N ASN A 153 3.28 10.33 1.50
CA ASN A 153 4.23 9.55 0.69
C ASN A 153 3.55 8.85 -0.50
N TYR A 154 2.23 8.67 -0.44
CA TYR A 154 1.46 7.89 -1.42
C TYR A 154 0.61 8.77 -2.35
N GLU A 155 0.41 10.04 -2.02
CA GLU A 155 -0.27 11.02 -2.89
C GLU A 155 0.31 11.07 -4.30
N PRO A 156 1.65 11.11 -4.51
CA PRO A 156 2.20 11.17 -5.86
C PRO A 156 1.81 9.97 -6.72
N THR A 157 1.76 8.77 -6.15
CA THR A 157 1.34 7.53 -6.85
C THR A 157 -0.14 7.60 -7.25
N ILE A 158 -0.99 8.12 -6.36
CA ILE A 158 -2.42 8.31 -6.63
C ILE A 158 -2.64 9.34 -7.74
N GLU A 159 -1.93 10.47 -7.70
CA GLU A 159 -2.04 11.52 -8.72
C GLU A 159 -1.54 11.05 -10.09
N ARG A 160 -0.46 10.25 -10.13
CA ARG A 160 -0.01 9.60 -11.37
C ARG A 160 -1.09 8.68 -11.96
N ALA A 161 -1.70 7.84 -11.12
CA ALA A 161 -2.78 6.94 -11.58
C ALA A 161 -4.01 7.70 -12.10
N LYS A 162 -4.34 8.86 -11.50
CA LYS A 162 -5.42 9.73 -11.99
C LYS A 162 -5.08 10.36 -13.34
N LYS A 163 -3.84 10.81 -13.56
CA LYS A 163 -3.40 11.40 -14.85
C LYS A 163 -3.37 10.37 -15.98
N ALA A 164 -2.95 9.14 -15.69
CA ALA A 164 -2.97 8.04 -16.66
C ALA A 164 -4.40 7.66 -17.13
N ARG A 165 -5.45 8.24 -16.53
CA ARG A 165 -6.85 8.09 -16.96
C ARG A 165 -7.18 8.94 -18.21
N THR A 166 -6.52 10.07 -18.38
CA THR A 166 -6.85 11.10 -19.38
C THR A 166 -6.17 10.93 -20.73
N GLU A 167 -5.26 9.95 -20.83
CA GLU A 167 -4.62 9.49 -22.08
C GLU A 167 -5.31 8.24 -22.63
#